data_AF-G2XBG7-F1
#
_entry.id   AF-G2XBG7-F1
#
_cell.length_a   1.000
_cell.length_b   1.000
_cell.length_c   1.000
_cell.angle_alpha   90.00
_cell.angle_beta   90.00
_cell.angle_gamma   90.00
#
_symmetry.space_group_name_H-M   'P 1'
#
loop_
_entity.id
_entity.type
_entity.pdbx_description
1 polymer ?
#
loop_
_entity_poly.entity_id
_entity_poly.type
_entity_poly.pdbx_seq_one_letter_code
_entity_poly.pdbx_strand_id
1 'polypeptide(L)'
;MTTGGILWFPDLSAPDPYGLLPMAMAGLLCYTWIPKTAAGRAAMFNLSNKLSSSLETSGWRWRLRRTAFVASLLLPMAAMNLPSGMFVYWVSSATFGHINAALVERYMPLDKHQAPARRKDVPRKA
;
A
#
# COMPACT_ATOMS: atom_id res chain seq x y z
N MET A 1 -2.07 -29.33 21.64
CA MET A 1 -1.97 -29.84 20.25
C MET A 1 -2.03 -28.65 19.31
N THR A 2 -0.94 -27.92 19.13
CA THR A 2 -0.94 -26.72 18.24
C THR A 2 0.35 -26.65 17.43
N THR A 3 0.82 -27.81 16.95
CA THR A 3 1.88 -27.88 15.92
C THR A 3 1.24 -27.64 14.55
N GLY A 4 0.74 -26.42 14.35
CA GLY A 4 0.06 -25.99 13.10
C GLY A 4 0.89 -25.01 12.27
N GLY A 5 2.16 -24.84 12.62
CA GLY A 5 3.07 -23.87 12.01
C GLY A 5 3.38 -24.10 10.53
N ILE A 6 3.79 -23.03 9.84
CA ILE A 6 4.22 -23.04 8.44
C ILE A 6 5.61 -22.38 8.33
N LEU A 7 6.52 -23.03 7.60
CA LEU A 7 7.87 -22.57 7.26
C LEU A 7 8.84 -22.34 8.45
N TRP A 8 8.68 -21.27 9.24
CA TRP A 8 9.60 -20.90 10.33
C TRP A 8 8.90 -20.56 11.66
N PHE A 9 7.58 -20.44 11.66
CA PHE A 9 6.78 -20.18 12.87
C PHE A 9 6.01 -21.46 13.23
N PRO A 10 6.33 -22.11 14.37
CA PRO A 10 5.80 -23.43 14.73
C PRO A 10 4.36 -23.42 15.25
N ASP A 11 3.87 -22.26 15.72
CA ASP A 11 2.50 -22.08 16.23
C ASP A 11 1.89 -20.78 15.69
N LEU A 12 0.69 -20.88 15.10
CA LEU A 12 -0.06 -19.73 14.55
C LEU A 12 -0.71 -18.88 15.63
N SER A 13 -0.96 -19.46 16.80
CA SER A 13 -1.59 -18.79 17.93
C SER A 13 -0.59 -18.00 18.78
N ALA A 14 0.70 -18.35 18.66
CA ALA A 14 1.78 -17.66 19.33
C ALA A 14 2.31 -16.47 18.49
N PRO A 15 2.91 -15.46 19.14
CA PRO A 15 3.67 -14.41 18.46
C PRO A 15 4.82 -14.99 17.62
N ASP A 16 5.19 -14.31 16.53
CA ASP A 16 6.31 -14.73 15.68
C ASP A 16 7.65 -14.66 16.46
N PRO A 17 8.36 -15.79 16.65
CA PRO A 17 9.62 -15.81 17.41
C PRO A 17 10.72 -14.93 16.80
N TYR A 18 10.69 -14.74 15.47
CA TYR A 18 11.76 -14.08 14.72
C TYR A 18 11.36 -12.70 14.19
N GLY A 19 10.09 -12.29 14.30
CA GLY A 19 9.59 -11.01 13.79
C GLY A 19 9.69 -10.82 12.27
N LEU A 20 9.92 -11.89 11.51
CA LEU A 20 10.03 -11.90 10.05
C LEU A 20 8.67 -11.62 9.38
N LEU A 21 7.56 -12.10 9.98
CA LEU A 21 6.19 -11.89 9.47
C LEU A 21 5.77 -10.40 9.50
N PRO A 22 5.91 -9.69 10.64
CA PRO A 22 5.70 -8.24 10.67
C PRO A 22 6.58 -7.47 9.67
N MET A 23 7.83 -7.89 9.49
CA MET A 23 8.72 -7.28 8.48
C MET A 23 8.24 -7.52 7.05
N ALA A 24 7.80 -8.73 6.72
CA ALA A 24 7.24 -9.04 5.41
C ALA A 24 5.97 -8.21 5.14
N MET A 25 5.09 -8.05 6.13
CA MET A 25 3.91 -7.20 6.04
C MET A 25 4.29 -5.72 5.85
N ALA A 26 5.25 -5.22 6.63
CA ALA A 26 5.76 -3.86 6.48
C ALA A 26 6.32 -3.61 5.07
N GLY A 27 7.08 -4.57 4.54
CA GLY A 27 7.61 -4.54 3.17
C GLY A 27 6.50 -4.50 2.12
N LEU A 28 5.47 -5.35 2.24
CA LEU A 28 4.33 -5.37 1.33
C LEU A 28 3.57 -4.04 1.33
N LEU A 29 3.29 -3.49 2.52
CA LEU A 29 2.61 -2.21 2.64
C LEU A 29 3.46 -1.06 2.09
N CYS A 30 4.77 -1.04 2.38
CA CYS A 30 5.70 -0.07 1.81
C CYS A 30 5.68 -0.11 0.28
N TYR A 31 5.69 -1.31 -0.30
CA TYR A 31 5.61 -1.49 -1.75
C TYR A 31 4.36 -0.87 -2.36
N THR A 32 3.21 -0.95 -1.67
CA THR A 32 1.94 -0.37 -2.10
C THR A 32 1.96 1.16 -2.15
N TRP A 33 2.68 1.81 -1.23
CA TRP A 33 2.74 3.28 -1.18
C TRP A 33 3.79 3.88 -2.11
N ILE A 34 4.77 3.08 -2.57
CA ILE A 34 5.81 3.55 -3.49
C ILE A 34 5.20 3.79 -4.88
N PRO A 35 5.26 5.01 -5.41
CA PRO A 35 4.73 5.30 -6.74
C PRO A 35 5.52 4.54 -7.82
N LYS A 36 4.78 3.93 -8.77
CA LYS A 36 5.37 3.22 -9.92
C LYS A 36 6.21 4.17 -10.81
N THR A 37 5.89 5.47 -10.84
CA THR A 37 6.59 6.50 -11.63
C THR A 37 7.89 6.98 -10.97
N ALA A 38 8.99 7.05 -11.72
CA ALA A 38 10.30 7.52 -11.26
C ALA A 38 10.24 8.95 -10.67
N ALA A 39 9.47 9.85 -11.29
CA ALA A 39 9.23 11.21 -10.78
C ALA A 39 8.53 11.22 -9.42
N GLY A 40 7.59 10.30 -9.20
CA GLY A 40 6.91 10.15 -7.92
C GLY A 40 7.85 9.63 -6.83
N ARG A 41 8.77 8.71 -7.15
CA ARG A 41 9.74 8.19 -6.17
C ARG A 41 10.73 9.28 -5.76
N ALA A 42 11.23 10.05 -6.71
CA ALA A 42 12.12 11.18 -6.45
C ALA A 42 11.45 12.25 -5.55
N ALA A 43 10.16 12.53 -5.76
CA ALA A 43 9.38 13.45 -4.92
C ALA A 43 9.14 12.90 -3.48
N MET A 44 8.99 11.58 -3.34
CA MET A 44 8.82 10.94 -2.03
C MET A 44 10.06 11.10 -1.17
N PHE A 45 11.25 10.87 -1.74
CA PHE A 45 12.55 10.96 -1.07
C PHE A 45 13.21 12.35 -1.14
N ASN A 46 12.50 13.37 -1.64
CA ASN A 46 13.03 14.73 -1.78
C ASN A 46 14.35 14.80 -2.59
N LEU A 47 14.59 13.84 -3.50
CA LEU A 47 15.89 13.67 -4.17
C LEU A 47 16.08 14.57 -5.41
N SER A 48 15.04 15.24 -5.91
CA SER A 48 15.17 16.12 -7.07
C SER A 48 14.15 17.26 -7.07
N ASN A 49 14.66 18.49 -7.17
CA ASN A 49 13.89 19.73 -7.28
C ASN A 49 13.54 20.07 -8.75
N LYS A 50 14.14 19.38 -9.74
CA LYS A 50 13.92 19.65 -11.17
C LYS A 50 12.87 18.75 -11.84
N LEU A 51 12.62 17.55 -11.30
CA LEU A 51 11.66 16.58 -11.87
C LEU A 51 10.26 16.67 -11.24
N SER A 52 10.17 17.29 -10.07
CA SER A 52 8.96 17.44 -9.26
C SER A 52 8.08 18.62 -9.68
N SER A 53 8.59 19.53 -10.51
CA SER A 53 7.86 20.70 -11.02
C SER A 53 6.70 20.35 -11.96
N SER A 54 6.70 19.16 -12.56
CA SER A 54 5.63 18.72 -13.48
C SER A 54 4.45 18.03 -12.78
N LEU A 55 4.54 17.77 -11.47
CA LEU A 55 3.50 17.09 -10.70
C LEU A 55 2.75 18.13 -9.83
N GLU A 56 1.85 18.90 -10.45
CA GLU A 56 0.85 19.71 -9.75
C GLU A 56 -0.05 18.82 -8.87
N THR A 57 0.44 18.47 -7.70
CA THR A 57 -0.28 17.62 -6.76
C THR A 57 -0.19 18.28 -5.40
N SER A 58 -1.38 18.57 -4.84
CA SER A 58 -1.55 19.17 -3.52
C SER A 58 -0.60 18.54 -2.49
N GLY A 59 0.24 19.37 -1.86
CA GLY A 59 1.24 18.91 -0.87
C GLY A 59 0.64 18.09 0.29
N TRP A 60 -0.67 18.22 0.52
CA TRP A 60 -1.44 17.36 1.44
C TRP A 60 -1.38 15.87 1.05
N ARG A 61 -1.49 15.54 -0.24
CA ARG A 61 -1.42 14.15 -0.73
C ARG A 61 -0.05 13.52 -0.47
N TRP A 62 1.02 14.30 -0.61
CA TRP A 62 2.38 13.85 -0.34
C TRP A 62 2.63 13.66 1.16
N ARG A 63 2.10 14.55 2.01
CA ARG A 63 2.12 14.36 3.46
C ARG A 63 1.40 13.08 3.87
N LEU A 64 0.17 12.88 3.39
CA LEU A 64 -0.59 11.65 3.62
C LEU A 64 0.15 10.39 3.18
N ARG A 65 0.80 10.43 1.99
CA ARG A 65 1.57 9.29 1.48
C ARG A 65 2.81 9.02 2.33
N ARG A 66 3.52 10.05 2.80
CA ARG A 66 4.67 9.89 3.71
C ARG A 66 4.23 9.35 5.07
N THR A 67 3.16 9.89 5.65
CA THR A 67 2.63 9.38 6.93
C THR A 67 2.12 7.95 6.79
N ALA A 68 1.47 7.60 5.68
CA ALA A 68 1.03 6.24 5.42
C ALA A 68 2.20 5.26 5.23
N PHE A 69 3.29 5.70 4.60
CA PHE A 69 4.52 4.90 4.51
C PHE A 69 5.16 4.66 5.88
N VAL A 70 5.30 5.71 6.70
CA VAL A 70 5.82 5.58 8.07
C VAL A 70 4.90 4.71 8.92
N ALA A 71 3.58 4.90 8.82
CA ALA A 71 2.59 4.07 9.51
C ALA A 71 2.68 2.60 9.08
N SER A 72 2.97 2.33 7.80
CA SER A 72 3.14 0.97 7.28
C SER A 72 4.36 0.25 7.87
N LEU A 73 5.38 1.00 8.32
CA LEU A 73 6.53 0.45 9.02
C LEU A 73 6.24 0.27 10.52
N LEU A 74 5.59 1.26 11.13
CA LEU A 74 5.35 1.28 12.58
C LEU A 74 4.22 0.34 13.01
N LEU A 75 3.16 0.20 12.20
CA LEU A 75 2.00 -0.63 12.54
C LEU A 75 2.37 -2.11 12.76
N PRO A 76 3.11 -2.78 11.86
CA PRO A 76 3.52 -4.16 12.07
C PRO A 76 4.49 -4.33 13.23
N MET A 77 5.37 -3.35 13.46
CA MET A 77 6.32 -3.40 14.59
C MET A 77 5.62 -3.19 15.94
N ALA A 78 4.66 -2.27 16.03
CA ALA A 78 3.83 -2.11 17.23
C ALA A 78 2.97 -3.36 17.49
N ALA A 79 2.63 -4.09 16.43
CA ALA A 79 1.83 -5.31 16.46
C ALA A 79 2.61 -6.59 16.82
N MET A 80 3.88 -6.52 17.26
CA MET A 80 4.71 -7.70 17.56
C MET A 80 4.10 -8.71 18.55
N ASN A 81 3.16 -8.28 19.41
CA ASN A 81 2.47 -9.15 20.37
C ASN A 81 1.25 -9.88 19.80
N LEU A 82 0.87 -9.63 18.54
CA LEU A 82 -0.27 -10.28 17.92
C LEU A 82 0.09 -11.71 17.45
N PRO A 83 -0.90 -12.62 17.42
CA PRO A 83 -0.70 -13.98 16.90
C PRO A 83 -0.16 -13.96 15.47
N SER A 84 0.82 -14.81 15.18
CA SER A 84 1.45 -14.92 13.85
C SER A 84 0.44 -15.21 12.73
N GLY A 85 -0.63 -15.96 13.04
CA GLY A 85 -1.73 -16.24 12.10
C GLY A 85 -2.44 -14.98 11.57
N MET A 86 -2.54 -13.92 12.36
CA MET A 86 -3.14 -12.65 11.92
C MET A 86 -2.30 -11.98 10.82
N PHE A 87 -0.97 -12.03 10.95
CA PHE A 87 -0.07 -11.49 9.94
C PHE A 87 -0.14 -12.29 8.63
N VAL A 88 -0.21 -13.61 8.70
CA VAL A 88 -0.40 -14.48 7.52
C VAL A 88 -1.70 -14.14 6.81
N TYR A 89 -2.79 -13.99 7.55
CA TYR A 89 -4.09 -13.57 7.01
C TYR A 89 -4.00 -12.20 6.32
N TRP A 90 -3.37 -11.21 6.94
CA TRP A 90 -3.26 -9.89 6.34
C TRP A 90 -2.38 -9.85 5.10
N VAL A 91 -1.24 -10.53 5.11
CA VAL A 91 -0.33 -10.60 3.96
C VAL A 91 -1.03 -11.29 2.79
N SER A 92 -1.68 -12.43 3.03
CA SER A 92 -2.40 -13.16 1.98
C SER A 92 -3.56 -12.34 1.40
N SER A 93 -4.37 -11.73 2.26
CA SER A 93 -5.49 -10.88 1.84
C SER A 93 -5.03 -9.66 1.03
N ALA A 94 -4.02 -8.94 1.50
CA ALA A 94 -3.46 -7.79 0.78
C ALA A 94 -2.86 -8.21 -0.57
N THR A 95 -2.12 -9.33 -0.61
CA THR A 95 -1.56 -9.87 -1.85
C THR A 95 -2.66 -10.26 -2.84
N PHE A 96 -3.72 -10.90 -2.38
CA PHE A 96 -4.87 -11.23 -3.22
C PHE A 96 -5.54 -9.97 -3.77
N GLY A 97 -5.68 -8.91 -2.97
CA GLY A 97 -6.15 -7.61 -3.43
C GLY A 97 -5.26 -7.00 -4.53
N HIS A 98 -3.94 -7.08 -4.36
CA HIS A 98 -2.98 -6.62 -5.38
C HIS A 98 -3.03 -7.43 -6.66
N ILE A 99 -3.16 -8.75 -6.56
CA ILE A 99 -3.33 -9.62 -7.72
C ILE A 99 -4.62 -9.27 -8.44
N ASN A 100 -5.73 -9.10 -7.73
CA ASN A 100 -7.01 -8.70 -8.35
C ASN A 100 -6.89 -7.34 -9.04
N ALA A 101 -6.27 -6.34 -8.40
CA ALA A 101 -6.07 -5.04 -9.01
C ALA A 101 -5.21 -5.14 -10.29
N ALA A 102 -4.13 -5.93 -10.26
CA ALA A 102 -3.29 -6.17 -11.42
C ALA A 102 -4.01 -6.96 -12.52
N LEU A 103 -4.85 -7.92 -12.13
CA LEU A 103 -5.67 -8.71 -13.04
C LEU A 103 -6.68 -7.82 -13.77
N VAL A 104 -7.39 -6.97 -13.02
CA VAL A 104 -8.33 -5.99 -13.58
C VAL A 104 -7.60 -5.01 -14.50
N GLU A 105 -6.45 -4.47 -14.10
CA GLU A 105 -5.65 -3.57 -14.95
C GLU A 105 -5.20 -4.26 -16.25
N ARG A 106 -4.94 -5.58 -16.21
CA ARG A 106 -4.52 -6.37 -17.36
C ARG A 106 -5.68 -6.76 -18.28
N TYR A 107 -6.83 -7.14 -17.74
CA TYR A 107 -7.99 -7.61 -18.51
C TYR A 107 -8.95 -6.48 -18.91
N MET A 108 -8.98 -5.39 -18.15
CA MET A 108 -9.80 -4.21 -18.39
C MET A 108 -8.91 -2.95 -18.33
N PRO A 109 -8.07 -2.70 -19.35
CA PRO A 109 -7.33 -1.46 -19.45
C PRO A 109 -8.33 -0.31 -19.61
N LEU A 110 -8.59 0.44 -18.53
CA LEU A 110 -9.34 1.69 -18.65
C LEU A 110 -8.52 2.66 -19.52
N ASP A 111 -9.15 3.18 -20.57
CA ASP A 111 -8.56 4.24 -21.38
C ASP A 111 -8.20 5.44 -20.50
N LYS A 112 -6.90 5.70 -20.37
CA LYS A 112 -6.31 6.82 -19.62
C LYS A 112 -6.74 8.21 -20.13
N HIS A 113 -7.54 8.27 -21.20
CA HIS A 113 -7.96 9.50 -21.88
C HIS A 113 -9.38 9.97 -21.59
N GLN A 114 -10.11 9.31 -20.69
CA GLN A 114 -11.34 9.93 -20.18
C GLN A 114 -10.96 11.01 -19.15
N ALA A 115 -10.72 12.22 -19.65
CA ALA A 115 -10.73 13.43 -18.84
C ALA A 115 -11.96 13.37 -17.91
N PRO A 116 -11.85 13.77 -16.63
CA PRO A 116 -12.97 13.73 -15.70
C PRO A 116 -14.16 14.41 -16.39
N ALA A 117 -15.29 13.70 -16.50
CA ALA A 117 -16.47 14.18 -17.20
C ALA A 117 -16.75 15.61 -16.73
N ARG A 118 -16.55 16.59 -17.62
CA ARG A 118 -16.75 18.01 -17.32
C ARG A 118 -18.17 18.12 -16.77
N ARG A 119 -18.29 18.47 -15.49
CA ARG A 119 -19.57 18.66 -14.80
C ARG A 119 -20.40 19.63 -15.66
N LYS A 120 -21.44 19.14 -16.33
CA LYS A 120 -22.42 20.01 -16.98
C LYS A 120 -23.22 20.62 -15.82
N ASP A 121 -22.96 21.89 -15.53
CA ASP A 121 -23.74 22.63 -14.56
C ASP A 121 -25.20 22.65 -15.06
N VAL A 122 -26.06 21.93 -14.36
CA VAL A 122 -27.50 21.91 -14.64
C VAL A 122 -28.02 23.31 -14.33
N PRO A 123 -28.60 24.05 -15.30
CA PRO A 123 -29.15 25.35 -15.01
C PRO A 123 -30.29 25.19 -14.00
N ARG A 124 -30.13 25.87 -12.86
CA ARG A 124 -31.18 25.99 -11.84
C ARG A 124 -32.35 26.72 -12.50
N LYS A 125 -33.44 25.99 -12.77
CA LYS A 125 -34.69 26.59 -13.26
C LYS A 125 -35.13 27.64 -12.24
N ALA A 126 -35.26 28.88 -12.71
CA ALA A 126 -35.86 29.99 -12.00
C ALA A 126 -37.37 29.79 -11.89
#